data_AF-A0A534YXS7-F1
#
_entry.id   AF-A0A534YXS7-F1
#
_cell.length_a   1.000
_cell.length_b   1.000
_cell.length_c   1.000
_cell.angle_alpha   90.00
_cell.angle_beta   90.00
_cell.angle_gamma   90.00
#
_symmetry.space_group_name_H-M   'P 1'
#
loop_
_entity.id
_entity.type
_entity.pdbx_description
1 polymer ?
#
loop_
_entity_poly.entity_id
_entity_poly.type
_entity_poly.pdbx_seq_one_letter_code
_entity_poly.pdbx_strand_id
1 'polypeptide(L)'
;MRPVSATRRSLLLTAVCLHTIVAACARTVRLPDLGGLYNAAAQRHEPWRNPVIVIPGILGSRLRDGETHRLVWGAFSGDYADPRRADGARQISLPMRPGAPLSELRDTVHPDGALDRLR
;
A
#
# COMPACT_ATOMS: atom_id res chain seq x y z
N MET A 1 -45.33 -22.77 38.08
CA MET A 1 -44.23 -23.26 37.23
C MET A 1 -44.09 -22.36 36.01
N ARG A 2 -43.06 -21.49 35.97
CA ARG A 2 -42.81 -20.60 34.82
C ARG A 2 -42.11 -21.37 33.69
N PRO A 3 -42.42 -21.11 32.41
CA PRO A 3 -41.98 -21.95 31.30
C PRO A 3 -40.50 -21.68 30.97
N VAL A 4 -39.62 -22.54 31.45
CA VAL A 4 -38.16 -22.53 31.20
C VAL A 4 -37.82 -22.58 29.69
N SER A 5 -38.74 -23.08 28.86
CA SER A 5 -38.59 -23.18 27.40
C SER A 5 -38.65 -21.83 26.66
N ALA A 6 -39.43 -20.86 27.16
CA ALA A 6 -39.57 -19.54 26.53
C ALA A 6 -38.29 -18.69 26.73
N THR A 7 -37.69 -18.76 27.91
CA THR A 7 -36.46 -18.02 28.25
C THR A 7 -35.26 -18.51 27.44
N ARG A 8 -35.15 -19.83 27.19
CA ARG A 8 -34.09 -20.41 26.34
C ARG A 8 -34.23 -20.00 24.87
N ARG A 9 -35.46 -19.90 24.35
CA ARG A 9 -35.72 -19.43 22.97
C ARG A 9 -35.39 -17.94 22.80
N SER A 10 -35.75 -17.09 23.76
CA SER A 10 -35.36 -15.66 23.72
C SER A 10 -33.84 -15.45 23.82
N LEU A 11 -33.14 -16.23 24.66
CA LEU A 11 -31.68 -16.19 24.79
C LEU A 11 -30.97 -16.62 23.50
N LEU A 12 -31.48 -17.65 22.81
CA LEU A 12 -30.93 -18.09 21.52
C LEU A 12 -31.16 -17.05 20.41
N LEU A 13 -32.34 -16.44 20.33
CA LEU A 13 -32.64 -15.40 19.34
C LEU A 13 -31.80 -14.13 19.54
N THR A 14 -31.60 -13.71 20.79
CA THR A 14 -30.73 -12.56 21.10
C THR A 14 -29.27 -12.86 20.79
N ALA A 15 -28.77 -14.07 21.07
CA ALA A 15 -27.41 -14.46 20.70
C ALA A 15 -27.20 -14.47 19.18
N VAL A 16 -28.16 -14.96 18.39
CA VAL A 16 -28.10 -14.97 16.92
C VAL A 16 -28.14 -13.55 16.35
N CYS A 17 -29.04 -12.69 16.82
CA CYS A 17 -29.09 -11.28 16.40
C CYS A 17 -27.80 -10.53 16.76
N LEU A 18 -27.19 -10.83 17.91
CA LEU A 18 -25.92 -10.22 18.29
C LEU A 18 -24.78 -10.66 17.36
N HIS A 19 -24.74 -11.94 16.96
CA HIS A 19 -23.74 -12.44 16.01
C HIS A 19 -23.88 -11.83 14.61
N THR A 20 -25.10 -11.62 14.11
CA THR A 20 -25.30 -11.04 12.78
C THR A 20 -24.92 -9.57 12.72
N ILE A 21 -25.12 -8.81 13.81
CA ILE A 21 -24.71 -7.40 13.89
C ILE A 21 -23.19 -7.26 13.91
N VAL A 22 -22.46 -8.13 14.63
CA VAL A 22 -20.99 -8.08 14.70
C VAL A 22 -20.35 -8.44 13.35
N ALA A 23 -20.92 -9.39 12.60
CA ALA A 23 -20.42 -9.76 11.29
C ALA A 23 -20.62 -8.65 10.22
N ALA A 24 -21.67 -7.83 10.35
CA ALA A 24 -21.97 -6.77 9.41
C ALA A 24 -21.01 -5.56 9.49
N CYS A 25 -20.32 -5.38 10.62
CA CYS A 25 -19.34 -4.30 10.80
C CYS A 25 -17.94 -4.66 10.28
N ALA A 26 -17.68 -5.92 9.92
CA ALA A 26 -16.39 -6.34 9.36
C ALA A 26 -16.30 -6.00 7.86
N ARG A 27 -16.19 -4.70 7.55
CA ARG A 27 -15.94 -4.26 6.18
C ARG A 27 -14.48 -4.57 5.83
N THR A 28 -14.26 -5.67 5.11
CA THR A 28 -12.93 -6.00 4.59
C THR A 28 -12.61 -5.07 3.41
N VAL A 29 -11.64 -4.17 3.60
CA VAL A 29 -11.09 -3.37 2.50
C VAL A 29 -10.18 -4.29 1.69
N ARG A 30 -10.59 -4.65 0.47
CA ARG A 30 -9.70 -5.32 -0.48
C ARG A 30 -8.90 -4.26 -1.23
N LEU A 31 -7.61 -4.16 -0.94
CA LEU A 31 -6.73 -3.31 -1.73
C LEU A 31 -6.36 -3.99 -3.06
N PRO A 32 -6.19 -3.22 -4.15
CA PRO A 32 -5.76 -3.77 -5.43
C PRO A 32 -4.35 -4.38 -5.33
N ASP A 33 -4.19 -5.60 -5.84
CA ASP A 33 -2.87 -6.20 -6.10
C ASP A 33 -2.35 -5.67 -7.45
N LEU A 34 -1.68 -4.52 -7.41
CA LEU A 34 -1.11 -3.88 -8.59
C LEU A 34 -0.04 -4.77 -9.23
N GLY A 35 0.75 -5.45 -8.41
CA GLY A 35 1.70 -6.47 -8.83
C GLY A 35 0.99 -7.54 -9.66
N GLY A 36 -0.03 -8.21 -9.11
CA GLY A 36 -0.79 -9.23 -9.84
C GLY A 36 -1.40 -8.72 -11.16
N LEU A 37 -1.86 -7.47 -11.20
CA LEU A 37 -2.48 -6.86 -12.37
C LEU A 37 -1.48 -6.60 -13.51
N TYR A 38 -0.28 -6.09 -13.19
CA TYR A 38 0.73 -5.75 -14.20
C TYR A 38 1.67 -6.91 -14.54
N ASN A 39 1.96 -7.78 -13.56
CA ASN A 39 3.00 -8.79 -13.69
C ASN A 39 2.64 -9.87 -14.72
N ALA A 40 1.36 -10.21 -14.87
CA ALA A 40 0.89 -11.17 -15.87
C ALA A 40 1.13 -10.69 -17.32
N ALA A 41 1.04 -9.38 -17.56
CA ALA A 41 1.32 -8.78 -18.87
C ALA A 41 2.83 -8.62 -19.11
N ALA A 42 3.60 -8.30 -18.06
CA ALA A 42 5.03 -8.05 -18.14
C ALA A 42 5.91 -9.32 -18.18
N GLN A 43 5.50 -10.42 -17.52
CA GLN A 43 6.30 -11.65 -17.38
C GLN A 43 5.97 -12.77 -18.38
N ARG A 44 5.01 -12.58 -19.29
CA ARG A 44 4.77 -13.56 -20.37
C ARG A 44 5.86 -13.44 -21.43
N HIS A 45 6.94 -14.16 -21.20
CA HIS A 45 8.09 -14.25 -22.11
C HIS A 45 7.82 -15.30 -23.19
N GLU A 46 7.21 -14.88 -24.29
CA GLU A 46 7.22 -15.63 -25.56
C GLU A 46 8.13 -14.88 -26.54
N PRO A 47 9.02 -15.56 -27.29
CA PRO A 47 10.03 -14.91 -28.15
C PRO A 47 9.47 -13.93 -29.19
N TRP A 48 8.17 -14.02 -29.47
CA TRP A 48 7.48 -13.30 -30.54
C TRP A 48 6.42 -12.31 -30.03
N ARG A 49 6.39 -12.02 -28.72
CA ARG A 49 5.38 -11.10 -28.16
C ARG A 49 5.92 -9.69 -27.99
N ASN A 50 5.07 -8.71 -28.24
CA ASN A 50 5.36 -7.30 -27.97
C ASN A 50 5.52 -7.09 -26.45
N PRO A 51 6.66 -6.53 -26.00
CA PRO A 51 6.85 -6.24 -24.57
C PRO A 51 5.85 -5.18 -24.11
N VAL A 52 5.23 -5.42 -22.97
CA VAL A 52 4.37 -4.42 -22.31
C VAL A 52 5.20 -3.74 -21.23
N ILE A 53 5.49 -2.46 -21.42
CA ILE A 53 6.19 -1.62 -20.45
C ILE A 53 5.15 -0.78 -19.71
N VAL A 54 5.12 -0.91 -18.38
CA VAL A 54 4.26 -0.10 -17.52
C VAL A 54 5.08 1.09 -17.03
N ILE A 55 4.67 2.30 -17.43
CA ILE A 55 5.24 3.56 -16.94
C ILE A 55 4.21 4.16 -15.97
N PRO A 56 4.44 4.06 -14.65
CA PRO A 56 3.48 4.58 -13.68
C PRO A 56 3.45 6.12 -13.67
N GLY A 57 2.33 6.67 -13.24
CA GLY A 57 2.15 8.11 -13.05
C GLY A 57 2.76 8.62 -11.74
N ILE A 58 2.30 9.80 -11.31
CA ILE A 58 2.77 10.48 -10.10
C ILE A 58 2.67 9.55 -8.88
N LEU A 59 3.77 9.41 -8.13
CA LEU A 59 3.91 8.55 -6.95
C LEU A 59 3.65 7.04 -7.18
N GLY A 60 3.59 6.58 -8.44
CA GLY A 60 3.33 5.19 -8.77
C GLY A 60 4.58 4.30 -8.85
N SER A 61 5.75 4.79 -8.44
CA SER A 61 7.00 4.03 -8.33
C SER A 61 7.44 3.95 -6.88
N ARG A 62 8.10 2.85 -6.50
CA ARG A 62 8.81 2.79 -5.21
C ARG A 62 10.05 3.66 -5.30
N LEU A 63 10.44 4.29 -4.19
CA LEU A 63 11.66 5.10 -4.10
C LEU A 63 12.61 4.46 -3.11
N ARG A 64 13.90 4.41 -3.47
CA ARG A 64 14.97 3.88 -2.63
C ARG A 64 16.09 4.91 -2.53
N ASP A 65 16.67 5.02 -1.35
CA ASP A 65 17.92 5.74 -1.15
C ASP A 65 19.10 4.88 -1.62
N GLY A 66 19.92 5.42 -2.53
CA GLY A 66 21.02 4.67 -3.16
C GLY A 66 22.23 4.40 -2.29
N GLU A 67 22.42 5.15 -1.19
CA GLU A 67 23.57 4.95 -0.29
C GLU A 67 23.24 3.92 0.80
N THR A 68 22.07 4.05 1.41
CA THR A 68 21.61 3.19 2.52
C THR A 68 20.82 1.98 2.06
N HIS A 69 20.41 1.95 0.78
CA HIS A 69 19.46 1.00 0.24
C HIS A 69 18.11 0.98 0.98
N ARG A 70 17.79 1.98 1.79
CA ARG A 70 16.50 2.04 2.51
C ARG A 70 15.37 2.39 1.55
N LEU A 71 14.22 1.74 1.72
CA LEU A 71 13.02 2.14 0.99
C LEU A 71 12.45 3.43 1.59
N VAL A 72 12.33 4.46 0.77
CA VAL A 72 11.87 5.80 1.16
C VAL A 72 10.36 5.93 0.96
N TRP A 73 9.84 5.40 -0.15
CA TRP A 73 8.42 5.42 -0.51
C TRP A 73 8.01 4.11 -1.17
N GLY A 74 6.74 3.73 -1.02
CA GLY A 74 6.17 2.55 -1.66
C GLY A 74 6.35 1.25 -0.87
N ALA A 75 6.73 1.30 0.41
CA ALA A 75 6.54 0.20 1.36
C ALA A 75 5.46 0.59 2.37
N PHE A 76 4.36 -0.15 2.37
CA PHE A 76 3.36 -0.08 3.43
C PHE A 76 3.69 -1.07 4.56
N SER A 77 4.98 -1.29 4.83
CA SER A 77 5.48 -2.18 5.90
C SER A 77 5.96 -1.42 7.14
N GLY A 78 5.81 -0.09 7.19
CA GLY A 78 6.15 0.74 8.34
C GLY A 78 7.61 1.22 8.42
N ASP A 79 8.49 0.75 7.53
CA ASP A 79 9.93 1.09 7.52
C ASP A 79 10.32 2.18 6.51
N TYR A 80 9.33 2.92 6.00
CA TYR A 80 9.51 4.01 5.05
C TYR A 80 9.92 5.32 5.74
N ALA A 81 10.27 6.34 4.95
CA ALA A 81 10.64 7.65 5.49
C ALA A 81 9.46 8.27 6.25
N ASP A 82 9.68 8.74 7.49
CA ASP A 82 8.66 9.45 8.26
C ASP A 82 8.74 10.95 7.97
N PRO A 83 7.80 11.53 7.20
CA PRO A 83 7.85 12.95 6.84
C PRO A 83 7.62 13.90 8.01
N ARG A 84 7.24 13.39 9.19
CA ARG A 84 7.12 14.19 10.42
C ARG A 84 8.48 14.43 11.08
N ARG A 85 9.52 13.69 10.67
CA ARG A 85 10.89 13.89 11.12
C ARG A 85 11.68 14.61 10.04
N ALA A 86 12.63 15.47 10.43
CA ALA A 86 13.36 16.31 9.50
C ALA A 86 14.20 15.50 8.48
N ASP A 87 14.73 14.35 8.90
CA ASP A 87 15.44 13.40 8.05
C ASP A 87 14.51 12.72 7.04
N GLY A 88 13.38 12.18 7.49
CA GLY A 88 12.41 11.54 6.59
C GLY A 88 11.74 12.52 5.62
N ALA A 89 11.46 13.75 6.07
CA ALA A 89 10.94 14.81 5.21
C ALA A 89 11.88 15.13 4.05
N ARG A 90 13.19 15.20 4.32
CA ARG A 90 14.21 15.46 3.28
C ARG A 90 14.25 14.38 2.21
N GLN A 91 14.05 13.11 2.60
CA GLN A 91 14.10 11.98 1.67
C GLN A 91 12.94 11.96 0.65
N ILE A 92 11.79 12.55 0.98
CA ILE A 92 10.62 12.58 0.08
C ILE A 92 10.44 13.95 -0.61
N SER A 93 11.20 14.96 -0.20
CA SER A 93 11.12 16.31 -0.75
C SER A 93 12.06 16.49 -1.94
N LEU A 94 11.77 17.50 -2.77
CA LEU A 94 12.73 17.94 -3.78
C LEU A 94 13.98 18.52 -3.09
N PRO A 95 15.20 18.23 -3.57
CA PRO A 95 16.45 18.65 -2.92
C PRO A 95 16.79 20.12 -3.20
N MET A 96 15.90 21.03 -2.78
CA MET A 96 15.98 22.46 -3.03
C MET A 96 17.16 23.11 -2.30
N ARG A 97 17.93 23.94 -3.03
CA ARG A 97 19.04 24.73 -2.48
C ARG A 97 18.97 26.18 -2.97
N PRO A 98 19.16 27.19 -2.09
CA PRO A 98 19.16 28.59 -2.50
C PRO A 98 20.23 28.86 -3.57
N GLY A 99 19.86 29.60 -4.62
CA GLY A 99 20.78 30.03 -5.68
C GLY A 99 21.23 28.94 -6.65
N ALA A 100 20.85 27.68 -6.43
CA ALA A 100 21.23 26.58 -7.32
C ALA A 100 20.21 26.40 -8.47
N PRO A 101 20.66 26.20 -9.72
CA PRO A 101 19.77 25.82 -10.82
C PRO A 101 19.06 24.49 -10.55
N LEU A 102 17.77 24.39 -10.91
CA LEU A 102 17.00 23.15 -10.74
C LEU A 102 17.67 21.94 -11.43
N SER A 103 18.34 22.16 -12.57
CA SER A 103 19.06 21.13 -13.33
C SER A 103 20.22 20.50 -12.56
N GLU A 104 20.77 21.21 -11.56
CA GLU A 104 21.90 20.78 -10.74
C GLU A 104 21.46 20.21 -9.38
N LEU A 105 20.16 20.22 -9.08
CA LEU A 105 19.64 19.60 -7.86
C LEU A 105 19.57 18.09 -8.06
N ARG A 106 20.31 17.37 -7.22
CA ARG A 106 20.40 15.91 -7.20
C ARG A 106 20.41 15.44 -5.75
N ASP A 107 19.82 14.28 -5.51
CA ASP A 107 19.90 13.52 -4.28
C ASP A 107 20.20 12.05 -4.59
N THR A 108 20.22 11.23 -3.55
CA THR A 108 20.49 9.79 -3.59
C THR A 108 19.24 8.96 -3.88
N VAL A 109 18.06 9.58 -3.92
CA VAL A 109 16.77 8.90 -4.00
C VAL A 109 16.40 8.66 -5.46
N HIS A 110 16.12 7.41 -5.80
CA HIS A 110 15.81 7.01 -7.17
C HIS A 110 14.66 6.01 -7.21
N PRO A 111 13.93 5.94 -8.35
CA PRO A 111 12.89 4.95 -8.54
C PRO A 111 13.47 3.53 -8.57
N ASP A 112 12.86 2.62 -7.81
CA ASP A 112 13.21 1.19 -7.70
C ASP A 112 12.00 0.31 -8.13
N GLY A 113 11.51 0.58 -9.35
CA GLY A 113 10.40 -0.13 -9.98
C GLY A 113 9.01 0.44 -9.66
N ALA A 114 8.01 -0.08 -10.37
CA ALA A 114 6.61 0.28 -10.16
C ALA A 114 6.12 -0.14 -8.78
N LEU A 115 5.14 0.59 -8.25
CA LEU A 115 4.46 0.25 -7.01
C LEU A 115 3.68 -1.06 -7.20
N ASP A 116 3.95 -2.04 -6.35
CA ASP A 116 3.42 -3.39 -6.48
C ASP A 116 2.30 -3.70 -5.47
N ARG A 117 2.33 -3.11 -4.28
CA ARG A 117 1.34 -3.36 -3.23
C ARG A 117 0.88 -2.09 -2.54
N LEU A 118 -0.39 -2.07 -2.17
CA LEU A 118 -1.01 -1.13 -1.24
C LEU A 118 -1.50 -1.98 -0.03
N ARG A 119 -1.30 -1.53 1.21
CA ARG A 119 -1.91 -2.14 2.42
C ARG A 119 -2.94 -1.22 3.05
#